data_AF-A0A6N8G3M0-F1
#
_entry.id   AF-A0A6N8G3M0-F1
#
_cell.length_a   1.000
_cell.length_b   1.000
_cell.length_c   1.000
_cell.angle_alpha   90.00
_cell.angle_beta   90.00
_cell.angle_gamma   90.00
#
_symmetry.space_group_name_H-M   'P 1'
#
loop_
_entity.id
_entity.type
_entity.pdbx_description
1 polymer ?
#
loop_
_entity_poly.entity_id
_entity_poly.type
_entity_poly.pdbx_seq_one_letter_code
_entity_poly.pdbx_strand_id
1 'polypeptide(L)'
;MQSFVTETETLEPHQKLFDEMLNRFNLSAKAISSAAGVSEVMISRFRRGKVDLGAAKLIALLATVPDEAKEWYLAQLLGVKPGISLRSFVICASPQEKAEVLNIIAGWMQEAPALVEIEPVAKAV
;
A
#
# COMPACT_ATOMS: atom_id res chain seq x y z
N MET A 1 -29.38 -13.24 -33.64
CA MET A 1 -28.65 -13.81 -32.48
C MET A 1 -27.59 -12.79 -32.10
N GLN A 2 -27.74 -12.15 -30.94
CA GLN A 2 -26.77 -11.17 -30.46
C GLN A 2 -25.51 -11.92 -30.02
N SER A 3 -24.38 -11.53 -30.60
CA SER A 3 -23.07 -12.08 -30.29
C SER A 3 -22.70 -11.69 -28.86
N PHE A 4 -22.78 -12.65 -27.93
CA PHE A 4 -22.16 -12.52 -26.62
C PHE A 4 -20.66 -12.77 -26.79
N VAL A 5 -19.94 -11.74 -27.21
CA VAL A 5 -18.49 -11.73 -27.04
C VAL A 5 -18.25 -11.60 -25.54
N THR A 6 -17.94 -12.71 -24.89
CA THR A 6 -17.24 -12.70 -23.60
C THR A 6 -15.86 -12.10 -23.86
N GLU A 7 -15.78 -10.77 -23.88
CA GLU A 7 -14.54 -10.07 -23.65
C GLU A 7 -14.05 -10.53 -22.28
N THR A 8 -12.94 -11.27 -22.28
CA THR A 8 -12.06 -11.37 -21.13
C THR A 8 -11.62 -9.95 -20.80
N GLU A 9 -12.45 -9.24 -20.03
CA GLU A 9 -12.16 -7.93 -19.46
C GLU A 9 -10.84 -8.05 -18.71
N THR A 10 -9.80 -7.51 -19.33
CA THR A 10 -8.51 -7.31 -18.68
C THR A 10 -8.76 -6.34 -17.54
N LEU A 11 -8.86 -6.87 -16.31
CA LEU A 11 -9.00 -6.03 -15.11
C LEU A 11 -7.93 -4.93 -15.13
N GLU A 12 -8.39 -3.70 -14.97
CA GLU A 12 -7.49 -2.55 -14.91
C GLU A 12 -6.68 -2.59 -13.61
N PRO A 13 -5.44 -2.05 -13.59
CA PRO A 13 -4.57 -2.09 -12.42
C PRO A 13 -5.24 -1.53 -11.16
N HIS A 14 -5.96 -0.42 -11.29
CA HIS A 14 -6.65 0.23 -10.16
C HIS A 14 -7.78 -0.63 -9.55
N GLN A 15 -8.39 -1.52 -10.33
CA GLN A 15 -9.41 -2.47 -9.86
C GLN A 15 -8.76 -3.64 -9.13
N LYS A 16 -7.66 -4.19 -9.68
CA LYS A 16 -6.88 -5.28 -9.04
C LYS A 16 -6.32 -4.83 -7.70
N LEU A 17 -5.71 -3.65 -7.67
CA LEU A 17 -5.14 -3.08 -6.45
C LEU A 17 -6.22 -2.80 -5.40
N PHE A 18 -7.43 -2.44 -5.80
CA PHE A 18 -8.51 -2.19 -4.86
C PHE A 18 -8.99 -3.52 -4.23
N ASP A 19 -9.13 -4.56 -5.04
CA ASP A 19 -9.40 -5.92 -4.55
C ASP A 19 -8.32 -6.40 -3.57
N GLU A 20 -7.05 -6.21 -3.95
CA GLU A 20 -5.90 -6.55 -3.12
C GLU A 20 -5.88 -5.77 -1.81
N MET A 21 -6.18 -4.47 -1.82
CA MET A 21 -6.30 -3.66 -0.61
C MET A 21 -7.35 -4.25 0.35
N LEU A 22 -8.53 -4.62 -0.16
CA LEU A 22 -9.56 -5.21 0.70
C LEU A 22 -9.09 -6.52 1.32
N ASN A 23 -8.46 -7.39 0.54
CA ASN A 23 -7.97 -8.68 1.02
C ASN A 23 -6.83 -8.52 2.02
N ARG A 24 -5.86 -7.63 1.73
CA ARG A 24 -4.66 -7.39 2.53
C ARG A 24 -4.97 -6.83 3.92
N PHE A 25 -5.94 -5.92 3.99
CA PHE A 25 -6.33 -5.26 5.24
C PHE A 25 -7.58 -5.87 5.87
N ASN A 26 -8.03 -7.04 5.38
CA ASN A 26 -9.23 -7.75 5.84
C ASN A 26 -10.48 -6.86 5.92
N LEU A 27 -10.69 -6.04 4.89
CA LEU A 27 -11.75 -5.05 4.85
C LEU A 27 -13.04 -5.64 4.26
N SER A 28 -14.15 -5.37 4.93
CA SER A 28 -15.47 -5.79 4.46
C SER A 28 -16.02 -4.82 3.41
N ALA A 29 -16.19 -5.29 2.18
CA ALA A 29 -16.86 -4.53 1.11
C ALA A 29 -18.27 -4.08 1.51
N LYS A 30 -18.96 -4.85 2.35
CA LYS A 30 -20.27 -4.51 2.91
C LYS A 30 -20.20 -3.33 3.89
N ALA A 31 -19.21 -3.33 4.77
CA ALA A 31 -19.03 -2.22 5.72
C ALA A 31 -18.69 -0.91 4.97
N ILE A 32 -17.78 -1.00 4.01
CA ILE A 32 -17.38 0.12 3.14
C ILE A 32 -18.56 0.63 2.31
N SER A 33 -19.37 -0.28 1.74
CA SER A 33 -20.57 0.06 0.97
C SER A 33 -21.53 0.94 1.77
N SER A 34 -21.83 0.52 3.00
CA SER A 34 -22.75 1.23 3.89
C SER A 34 -22.22 2.62 4.26
N ALA A 35 -20.92 2.73 4.56
CA ALA A 35 -20.30 3.99 4.95
C ALA A 35 -20.14 4.97 3.78
N ALA A 36 -19.85 4.47 2.58
CA ALA A 36 -19.59 5.30 1.40
C ALA A 36 -20.84 5.67 0.60
N GLY A 37 -22.00 5.08 0.91
CA GLY A 37 -23.23 5.27 0.14
C GLY A 37 -23.15 4.67 -1.28
N VAL A 38 -22.29 3.68 -1.49
CA VAL A 38 -22.10 2.99 -2.79
C VAL A 38 -22.61 1.56 -2.64
N SER A 39 -23.46 1.07 -3.56
CA SER A 39 -24.03 -0.26 -3.42
C SER A 39 -22.99 -1.39 -3.49
N GLU A 40 -23.16 -2.43 -2.67
CA GLU A 40 -22.28 -3.61 -2.66
C GLU A 40 -22.14 -4.26 -4.05
N VAL A 41 -23.24 -4.29 -4.81
CA VAL A 41 -23.27 -4.81 -6.18
C VAL A 41 -22.34 -4.01 -7.09
N MET A 42 -22.31 -2.67 -6.95
CA MET A 42 -21.44 -1.82 -7.74
C MET A 42 -19.96 -2.03 -7.38
N ILE A 43 -19.64 -2.16 -6.08
CA ILE A 43 -18.28 -2.49 -5.62
C ILE A 43 -17.84 -3.86 -6.16
N SER A 44 -18.71 -4.88 -6.10
CA SER A 44 -18.44 -6.22 -6.63
C SER A 44 -18.22 -6.22 -8.14
N ARG A 45 -18.98 -5.42 -8.90
CA ARG A 45 -18.79 -5.30 -10.35
C ARG A 45 -17.48 -4.56 -10.66
N PHE A 46 -17.14 -3.53 -9.90
CA PHE A 46 -15.90 -2.77 -10.06
C PHE A 46 -14.66 -3.64 -9.82
N ARG A 47 -14.65 -4.39 -8.71
CA ARG A 47 -13.59 -5.37 -8.38
C ARG A 47 -13.39 -6.44 -9.46
N ARG A 48 -14.39 -6.67 -10.31
CA ARG A 48 -14.38 -7.67 -11.39
C ARG A 48 -14.18 -7.07 -12.78
N GLY A 49 -13.88 -5.77 -12.90
CA GLY A 49 -13.72 -5.11 -14.20
C GLY A 49 -15.01 -4.71 -14.90
N LYS A 50 -16.17 -5.05 -14.33
CA LYS A 50 -17.48 -4.96 -14.99
C LYS A 50 -18.09 -3.57 -15.00
N VAL A 51 -17.53 -2.63 -14.23
CA VAL A 51 -17.99 -1.24 -14.16
C VAL A 51 -16.86 -0.34 -13.66
N ASP A 52 -16.87 0.92 -14.10
CA ASP A 52 -16.08 1.99 -13.49
C ASP A 52 -16.92 2.74 -12.45
N LEU A 53 -16.33 3.05 -11.30
CA LEU A 53 -16.97 3.81 -10.24
C LEU A 53 -16.98 5.32 -10.52
N GLY A 54 -16.08 5.80 -11.39
CA GLY A 54 -15.79 7.22 -11.55
C GLY A 54 -15.13 7.81 -10.30
N ALA A 55 -14.49 8.96 -10.44
CA ALA A 55 -13.64 9.54 -9.40
C ALA A 55 -14.40 9.80 -8.08
N ALA A 56 -15.61 10.35 -8.12
CA ALA A 56 -16.36 10.72 -6.93
C ALA A 56 -16.67 9.52 -6.02
N LYS A 57 -17.12 8.39 -6.59
CA LYS A 57 -17.43 7.19 -5.80
C LYS A 57 -16.17 6.48 -5.33
N LEU A 58 -15.12 6.46 -6.14
CA LEU A 58 -13.84 5.91 -5.71
C LEU A 58 -13.29 6.70 -4.51
N ILE A 59 -13.32 8.03 -4.55
CA ILE A 59 -12.93 8.88 -3.42
C ILE A 59 -13.80 8.62 -2.20
N ALA A 60 -15.13 8.49 -2.36
CA ALA A 60 -16.02 8.16 -1.26
C ALA A 60 -15.69 6.81 -0.61
N LEU A 61 -15.37 5.77 -1.39
CA LEU A 61 -14.93 4.47 -0.86
C LEU A 61 -13.60 4.61 -0.13
N LEU A 62 -12.61 5.27 -0.73
CA LEU A 62 -11.30 5.48 -0.13
C LEU A 62 -11.38 6.31 1.16
N ALA A 63 -12.32 7.24 1.29
CA ALA A 63 -12.51 8.00 2.52
C ALA A 63 -12.98 7.14 3.71
N THR A 64 -13.51 5.94 3.46
CA THR A 64 -14.06 5.05 4.49
C THR A 64 -13.11 3.94 4.93
N VAL A 65 -12.00 3.73 4.21
CA VAL A 65 -11.00 2.73 4.60
C VAL A 65 -9.97 3.31 5.56
N PRO A 66 -9.31 2.48 6.39
CA PRO A 66 -8.19 2.93 7.23
C PRO A 66 -7.10 3.63 6.43
N ASP A 67 -6.40 4.58 7.07
CA ASP A 67 -5.39 5.40 6.42
C ASP A 67 -4.26 4.55 5.85
N GLU A 68 -3.83 3.51 6.56
CA GLU A 68 -2.76 2.61 6.11
C GLU A 68 -3.16 1.86 4.81
N ALA A 69 -4.44 1.49 4.68
CA ALA A 69 -4.95 0.81 3.49
C ALA A 69 -5.02 1.75 2.29
N LYS A 70 -5.50 2.97 2.53
CA LYS A 70 -5.60 4.07 1.55
C LYS A 70 -4.23 4.47 1.02
N GLU A 71 -3.27 4.68 1.92
CA GLU A 71 -1.90 5.03 1.59
C GLU A 71 -1.22 3.94 0.77
N TRP A 72 -1.39 2.68 1.17
CA TRP A 72 -0.87 1.54 0.42
C TRP A 72 -1.47 1.51 -1.00
N TYR A 73 -2.79 1.62 -1.14
CA TYR A 73 -3.45 1.58 -2.44
C TYR A 73 -2.98 2.70 -3.38
N LEU A 74 -2.95 3.94 -2.88
CA LEU A 74 -2.50 5.09 -3.66
C LEU A 74 -1.03 4.98 -4.05
N ALA A 75 -0.19 4.45 -3.17
CA ALA A 75 1.21 4.24 -3.46
C ALA A 75 1.43 3.22 -4.59
N GLN A 76 0.75 2.08 -4.52
CA GLN A 76 0.81 1.07 -5.57
C GLN A 76 0.25 1.61 -6.90
N LEU A 77 -0.83 2.38 -6.85
CA LEU A 77 -1.49 2.91 -8.04
C LEU A 77 -0.63 3.96 -8.76
N LEU A 78 0.01 4.86 -7.99
CA LEU A 78 0.81 5.96 -8.54
C LEU A 78 2.26 5.55 -8.81
N GLY A 79 2.67 4.34 -8.43
CA GLY A 79 4.06 3.88 -8.52
C GLY A 79 5.01 4.66 -7.60
N VAL A 80 4.45 5.38 -6.63
CA VAL A 80 5.21 6.16 -5.65
C VAL A 80 5.10 5.36 -4.36
N LYS A 81 6.22 4.90 -3.78
CA LYS A 81 6.17 4.49 -2.37
C LYS A 81 5.55 5.67 -1.61
N PRO A 82 4.61 5.48 -0.66
CA PRO A 82 4.21 6.57 0.21
C PRO A 82 5.46 6.84 1.04
N GLY A 83 6.26 7.75 0.52
CA GLY A 83 7.47 8.20 1.15
C GLY A 83 6.98 9.05 2.28
N ILE A 84 6.65 8.42 3.41
CA ILE A 84 6.82 9.13 4.65
C ILE A 84 8.32 9.37 4.71
N SER A 85 8.72 10.54 4.21
CA SER A 85 10.13 10.84 4.11
C SER A 85 10.62 10.87 5.54
N LEU A 86 11.74 10.21 5.82
CA LEU A 86 12.43 10.33 7.11
C LEU A 86 12.57 11.81 7.50
N ARG A 87 12.78 12.67 6.49
CA ARG A 87 12.76 14.13 6.64
C ARG A 87 11.44 14.66 7.20
N SER A 88 10.29 14.23 6.73
CA SER A 88 8.97 14.65 7.23
C SER A 88 8.77 14.24 8.69
N PHE A 89 9.11 12.99 9.04
CA PHE A 89 9.05 12.54 10.44
C PHE A 89 9.98 13.34 11.34
N VAL A 90 11.23 13.54 10.91
CA VAL A 90 12.20 14.34 11.65
C VAL A 90 11.74 15.79 11.78
N ILE A 91 11.07 16.38 10.79
CA ILE A 91 10.54 17.76 10.91
C ILE A 91 9.42 17.82 11.96
N CYS A 92 8.46 16.90 11.90
CA CYS A 92 7.27 16.88 12.75
C CYS A 92 7.53 16.40 14.19
N ALA A 93 8.64 15.71 14.44
CA ALA A 93 9.02 15.24 15.77
C ALA A 93 9.28 16.40 16.76
N SER A 94 8.98 16.15 18.04
CA SER A 94 9.32 17.04 19.15
C SER A 94 10.85 17.19 19.31
N PRO A 95 11.33 18.25 20.00
CA PRO A 95 12.76 18.39 20.30
C PRO A 95 13.37 17.17 21.01
N GLN A 96 12.59 16.51 21.87
CA GLN A 96 12.99 15.31 22.61
C GLN A 96 13.18 14.12 21.67
N GLU A 97 12.18 13.81 20.84
CA GLU A 97 12.25 12.72 19.87
C GLU A 97 13.39 12.93 18.85
N LYS A 98 13.62 14.18 18.43
CA LYS A 98 14.77 14.53 17.57
C LYS A 98 16.11 14.20 18.24
N ALA A 99 16.26 14.55 19.52
CA ALA A 99 17.47 14.26 20.28
C ALA A 99 17.67 12.74 20.47
N GLU A 100 16.58 12.02 20.70
CA GLU A 100 16.58 10.57 20.87
C GLU A 100 17.00 9.85 19.58
N VAL A 101 16.45 10.25 18.43
CA VAL A 101 16.86 9.76 17.11
C VAL A 101 18.34 10.03 16.84
N LEU A 102 18.84 11.24 17.17
CA LEU A 102 20.26 11.57 17.03
C LEU A 102 21.15 10.68 17.90
N ASN A 103 20.75 10.40 19.14
CA ASN A 103 21.51 9.54 20.04
C ASN A 103 21.57 8.08 19.54
N ILE A 104 20.45 7.55 19.02
CA ILE A 104 20.41 6.20 18.44
C ILE A 104 21.36 6.10 17.23
N ILE A 105 21.31 7.08 16.32
CA ILE A 105 22.18 7.10 15.14
C ILE A 105 23.65 7.21 15.55
N ALA A 106 23.97 8.04 16.55
CA ALA A 106 25.31 8.16 17.09
C ALA A 106 25.80 6.84 17.71
N GLY A 107 24.92 6.08 18.38
CA GLY A 107 25.22 4.75 18.91
C GLY A 107 25.62 3.75 17.82
N TRP A 108 24.94 3.76 16.68
CA TRP A 108 25.28 2.90 15.53
C TRP A 108 26.65 3.19 14.93
N MET A 109 27.16 4.42 15.07
CA MET A 109 28.50 4.78 14.61
C MET A 109 29.62 4.30 15.56
N GLN A 110 29.28 3.91 16.79
CA GLN A 110 30.22 3.38 17.77
C GLN A 110 30.32 1.85 17.72
N GLU A 111 29.30 1.18 17.20
CA GLU A 111 29.35 -0.25 16.88
C GLU A 111 30.09 -0.45 15.55
N ALA A 112 31.41 -0.70 15.61
CA ALA A 112 32.19 -1.04 14.43
C ALA A 112 31.59 -2.29 13.74
N PRO A 113 31.49 -2.33 12.40
CA PRO A 113 30.98 -3.51 11.72
C PRO A 113 31.88 -4.69 12.07
N ALA A 114 31.29 -5.76 12.62
CA ALA A 114 31.98 -7.02 12.81
C ALA A 114 32.50 -7.47 11.44
N LEU A 115 33.82 -7.33 11.24
CA LEU A 115 34.49 -7.87 10.06
C LEU A 115 34.27 -9.38 10.09
N VAL A 116 33.41 -9.86 9.19
CA VAL A 116 33.25 -11.29 8.96
C VAL A 116 34.56 -11.76 8.35
N GLU A 117 35.41 -12.40 9.15
CA GLU A 117 36.61 -13.08 8.67
C GLU A 117 36.15 -14.22 7.73
N ILE A 118 36.33 -14.02 6.43
CA ILE A 118 36.07 -15.04 5.42
C ILE A 118 37.29 -15.96 5.42
N GLU A 119 37.20 -17.12 6.08
CA GLU A 119 38.24 -18.14 5.98
C GLU A 119 38.45 -18.55 4.51
N PRO A 120 39.70 -18.62 4.02
CA PRO A 120 39.96 -19.00 2.64
C PRO A 120 39.65 -20.49 2.44
N VAL A 121 38.65 -20.77 1.61
CA VAL A 121 38.31 -22.13 1.18
C VAL A 121 39.54 -22.78 0.54
N ALA A 122 40.06 -23.81 1.21
CA ALA A 122 41.17 -24.61 0.73
C ALA A 122 40.86 -25.19 -0.66
N LYS A 123 41.78 -24.97 -1.61
CA LYS A 123 41.76 -25.60 -2.93
C LYS A 123 41.79 -27.12 -2.76
N ALA A 124 40.73 -27.80 -3.20
CA ALA A 124 40.73 -29.25 -3.37
C ALA A 124 41.64 -29.62 -4.55
N VAL A 125 42.51 -30.60 -4.30
CA VAL A 125 43.38 -31.30 -5.25
C VAL A 125 42.55 -32.28 -6.08
#